data_AF-A0A2R6EQ29-F1
#
_entry.id   AF-A0A2R6EQ29-F1
#
_cell.length_a   1.000
_cell.length_b   1.000
_cell.length_c   1.000
_cell.angle_alpha   90.00
_cell.angle_beta   90.00
_cell.angle_gamma   90.00
#
_symmetry.space_group_name_H-M   'P 1'
#
loop_
_entity.id
_entity.type
_entity.pdbx_description
1 polymer ?
#
loop_
_entity_poly.entity_id
_entity_poly.type
_entity_poly.pdbx_seq_one_letter_code
_entity_poly.pdbx_strand_id
1 'polypeptide(L)'
;MTERPIPKGVSLDTLQDIVAGWATVGAADEPQYTSDVAEATGISDAVGRQTRFLEAVDILESEGQHHVLTETGAPFAQALDSGATDEAREHATDLLADWTVTDELYGLLRRNRIEREQLERHLAAITDHDHTNGRVSSGVGTLLDLYEWAGLLGRDDEDRYRIPEARTEPADEVAELRRELDAMRADLSDEIATVRDETRETSEQVQRALERSVAAANEDIDATVDEAARGLVRAIVAAESGVEQALESRPTDDSSEEQAGEGADTGAEALTAEPESGEAVEDVDTDGGSSLDLLSGETGTVTVDRDTDTVRIEADGSTFELSPSGVEAIDTGEADTAEESTGEADGCESDEGSKPPADAAAGRPSTGRAGEDAIALSLDLALDTDTDDVEELVRGLRRALVDEMLSDED
;
A
#
# COMPACT_ATOMS: atom_id res chain seq x y z
N MET A 1 -25.96 12.15 -12.51
CA MET A 1 -26.43 10.82 -12.95
C MET A 1 -26.41 9.93 -11.72
N THR A 2 -27.41 9.08 -11.49
CA THR A 2 -27.42 8.20 -10.32
C THR A 2 -26.26 7.22 -10.40
N GLU A 3 -25.42 7.17 -9.36
CA GLU A 3 -24.25 6.29 -9.28
C GLU A 3 -24.63 4.80 -9.19
N ARG A 4 -25.90 4.51 -8.84
CA ARG A 4 -26.43 3.16 -8.61
C ARG A 4 -27.63 2.90 -9.51
N PRO A 5 -27.41 2.64 -10.82
CA PRO A 5 -28.51 2.34 -11.72
C PRO A 5 -29.22 1.04 -11.30
N ILE A 6 -30.53 1.00 -11.51
CA ILE A 6 -31.38 -0.17 -11.32
C ILE A 6 -31.97 -0.59 -12.67
N PRO A 7 -32.49 -1.83 -12.80
CA PRO A 7 -33.27 -2.22 -13.96
C PRO A 7 -34.43 -1.23 -14.18
N LYS A 8 -34.83 -0.97 -15.43
CA LYS A 8 -35.88 0.03 -15.74
C LYS A 8 -36.98 -0.55 -16.61
N GLY A 9 -38.13 -0.82 -16.01
CA GLY A 9 -39.37 -1.16 -16.70
C GLY A 9 -39.30 -2.45 -17.51
N VAL A 10 -38.56 -3.44 -17.02
CA VAL A 10 -38.48 -4.80 -17.58
C VAL A 10 -38.91 -5.80 -16.52
N SER A 11 -39.20 -7.04 -16.90
CA SER A 11 -39.39 -8.14 -15.95
C SER A 11 -38.06 -8.89 -15.75
N LEU A 12 -38.00 -9.80 -14.76
CA LEU A 12 -36.83 -10.65 -14.56
C LEU A 12 -36.52 -11.48 -15.82
N ASP A 13 -37.53 -12.14 -16.40
CA ASP A 13 -37.36 -12.96 -17.61
C ASP A 13 -36.82 -12.11 -18.77
N THR A 14 -37.38 -10.90 -18.96
CA THR A 14 -36.90 -9.97 -19.99
C THR A 14 -35.46 -9.51 -19.74
N LEU A 15 -35.08 -9.29 -18.48
CA LEU A 15 -33.71 -8.93 -18.13
C LEU A 15 -32.74 -10.09 -18.43
N GLN A 16 -33.13 -11.33 -18.12
CA GLN A 16 -32.37 -12.53 -18.44
C GLN A 16 -32.23 -12.74 -19.95
N ASP A 17 -33.30 -12.53 -20.72
CA ASP A 17 -33.27 -12.60 -22.18
C ASP A 17 -32.30 -11.56 -22.78
N ILE A 18 -32.26 -10.34 -22.21
CA ILE A 18 -31.32 -9.30 -22.64
C ILE A 18 -29.88 -9.72 -22.36
N VAL A 19 -29.59 -10.28 -21.17
CA VAL A 19 -28.23 -10.74 -20.81
C VAL A 19 -27.80 -11.91 -21.69
N ALA A 20 -28.66 -12.92 -21.88
CA ALA A 20 -28.41 -14.02 -22.81
C ALA A 20 -28.13 -13.52 -24.24
N GLY A 21 -28.88 -12.51 -24.68
CA GLY A 21 -28.71 -11.88 -25.99
C GLY A 21 -27.30 -11.33 -26.24
N TRP A 22 -26.60 -10.82 -25.22
CA TRP A 22 -25.20 -10.39 -25.34
C TRP A 22 -24.26 -11.57 -25.65
N ALA A 23 -24.48 -12.74 -25.06
CA ALA A 23 -23.73 -13.94 -25.40
C ALA A 23 -24.07 -14.41 -26.83
N THR A 24 -25.35 -14.38 -27.22
CA THR A 24 -25.80 -14.78 -28.56
C THR A 24 -25.11 -13.98 -29.68
N VAL A 25 -24.86 -12.68 -29.47
CA VAL A 25 -24.17 -11.82 -30.46
C VAL A 25 -22.65 -11.91 -30.39
N GLY A 26 -22.08 -12.73 -29.50
CA GLY A 26 -20.64 -12.91 -29.38
C GLY A 26 -19.92 -11.77 -28.63
N ALA A 27 -20.61 -11.09 -27.71
CA ALA A 27 -20.03 -9.97 -26.96
C ALA A 27 -18.93 -10.38 -25.96
N ALA A 28 -18.65 -11.67 -25.78
CA ALA A 28 -17.50 -12.16 -25.01
C ALA A 28 -16.18 -12.08 -25.80
N ASP A 29 -16.25 -12.08 -27.13
CA ASP A 29 -15.07 -12.09 -28.00
C ASP A 29 -14.80 -10.70 -28.62
N GLU A 30 -15.86 -9.98 -28.97
CA GLU A 30 -15.77 -8.68 -29.67
C GLU A 30 -16.83 -7.70 -29.15
N PRO A 31 -16.52 -6.39 -28.99
CA PRO A 31 -17.50 -5.38 -28.59
C PRO A 31 -18.69 -5.28 -29.56
N GLN A 32 -19.92 -5.30 -29.04
CA GLN A 32 -21.16 -5.29 -29.83
C GLN A 32 -22.00 -4.04 -29.59
N TYR A 33 -22.85 -3.67 -30.55
CA TYR A 33 -23.82 -2.60 -30.34
C TYR A 33 -25.07 -3.11 -29.60
N THR A 34 -25.68 -2.22 -28.81
CA THR A 34 -26.99 -2.47 -28.21
C THR A 34 -28.08 -2.77 -29.26
N SER A 35 -27.95 -2.26 -30.48
CA SER A 35 -28.86 -2.54 -31.60
C SER A 35 -28.79 -4.00 -32.06
N ASP A 36 -27.61 -4.62 -32.00
CA ASP A 36 -27.40 -5.99 -32.48
C ASP A 36 -28.07 -6.97 -31.51
N VAL A 37 -27.92 -6.74 -30.21
CA VAL A 37 -28.61 -7.49 -29.14
C VAL A 37 -30.13 -7.28 -29.23
N ALA A 38 -30.56 -6.05 -29.48
CA ALA A 38 -31.97 -5.72 -29.70
C ALA A 38 -32.57 -6.47 -30.90
N GLU A 39 -31.82 -6.62 -31.99
CA GLU A 39 -32.23 -7.39 -33.17
C GLU A 39 -32.27 -8.90 -32.86
N ALA A 40 -31.24 -9.42 -32.19
CA ALA A 40 -31.14 -10.83 -31.83
C ALA A 40 -32.26 -11.28 -30.88
N THR A 41 -32.60 -10.46 -29.89
CA THR A 41 -33.63 -10.76 -28.87
C THR A 41 -35.03 -10.32 -29.29
N GLY A 42 -35.16 -9.37 -30.23
CA GLY A 42 -36.41 -8.69 -30.54
C GLY A 42 -36.84 -7.64 -29.50
N ILE A 43 -35.96 -7.26 -28.56
CA ILE A 43 -36.27 -6.39 -27.40
C ILE A 43 -35.64 -4.99 -27.58
N SER A 44 -36.07 -4.24 -28.60
CA SER A 44 -35.35 -3.04 -29.05
C SER A 44 -35.16 -1.92 -28.00
N ASP A 45 -36.24 -1.46 -27.39
CA ASP A 45 -36.21 -0.26 -26.53
C ASP A 45 -35.71 -0.55 -25.11
N ALA A 46 -35.72 -1.82 -24.68
CA ALA A 46 -35.36 -2.18 -23.31
C ALA A 46 -33.85 -2.42 -23.12
N VAL A 47 -33.15 -2.96 -24.12
CA VAL A 47 -31.72 -3.29 -24.05
C VAL A 47 -30.89 -2.07 -23.64
N GLY A 48 -30.98 -0.97 -24.40
CA GLY A 48 -30.20 0.25 -24.11
C GLY A 48 -30.53 0.91 -22.76
N ARG A 49 -31.72 0.65 -22.19
CA ARG A 49 -32.06 1.11 -20.84
C ARG A 49 -31.40 0.30 -19.74
N GLN A 50 -31.13 -0.99 -19.99
CA GLN A 50 -30.54 -1.88 -19.00
C GLN A 50 -29.02 -1.81 -19.01
N THR A 51 -28.38 -1.36 -20.10
CA THR A 51 -26.92 -1.35 -20.26
C THR A 51 -26.19 -0.73 -19.05
N ARG A 52 -26.64 0.43 -18.55
CA ARG A 52 -26.02 1.04 -17.36
C ARG A 52 -26.16 0.19 -16.10
N PHE A 53 -27.27 -0.51 -15.93
CA PHE A 53 -27.42 -1.42 -14.80
C PHE A 53 -26.45 -2.60 -14.96
N LEU A 54 -26.37 -3.19 -16.15
CA LEU A 54 -25.45 -4.29 -16.44
C LEU A 54 -23.97 -3.89 -16.25
N GLU A 55 -23.60 -2.67 -16.62
CA GLU A 55 -22.27 -2.10 -16.34
C GLU A 55 -22.02 -1.94 -14.84
N ALA A 56 -23.02 -1.47 -14.08
CA ALA A 56 -22.86 -1.24 -12.64
C ALA A 56 -22.78 -2.52 -11.80
N VAL A 57 -23.26 -3.66 -12.32
CA VAL A 57 -23.10 -4.98 -11.70
C VAL A 57 -22.01 -5.82 -12.36
N ASP A 58 -21.11 -5.17 -13.12
CA ASP A 58 -19.95 -5.79 -13.75
C ASP A 58 -20.28 -6.94 -14.72
N ILE A 59 -21.44 -6.88 -15.39
CA ILE A 59 -21.79 -7.83 -16.47
C ILE A 59 -21.23 -7.35 -17.81
N LEU A 60 -21.23 -6.03 -18.03
CA LEU A 60 -20.76 -5.39 -19.26
C LEU A 60 -19.71 -4.33 -18.95
N GLU A 61 -18.79 -4.14 -19.88
CA GLU A 61 -17.90 -2.99 -19.92
C GLU A 61 -18.18 -2.15 -21.18
N SER A 62 -18.08 -0.83 -21.06
CA SER A 62 -18.32 0.09 -22.18
C SER A 62 -17.04 0.33 -22.99
N GLU A 63 -17.10 0.11 -24.29
CA GLU A 63 -16.04 0.44 -25.25
C GLU A 63 -16.56 1.46 -26.28
N GLY A 64 -16.61 2.73 -25.86
CA GLY A 64 -17.14 3.82 -26.67
C GLY A 64 -18.66 3.73 -26.85
N GLN A 65 -19.11 3.28 -28.02
CA GLN A 65 -20.53 3.04 -28.33
C GLN A 65 -20.92 1.56 -28.32
N HIS A 66 -19.92 0.69 -28.12
CA HIS A 66 -20.09 -0.75 -28.03
C HIS A 66 -19.96 -1.19 -26.58
N HIS A 67 -20.37 -2.41 -26.30
CA HIS A 67 -20.20 -3.04 -25.01
C HIS A 67 -19.68 -4.46 -25.20
N VAL A 68 -18.86 -4.90 -24.26
CA VAL A 68 -18.27 -6.23 -24.20
C VAL A 68 -18.72 -6.89 -22.89
N LEU A 69 -18.90 -8.21 -22.90
CA LEU A 69 -19.10 -8.97 -21.66
C LEU A 69 -17.78 -9.00 -20.90
N THR A 70 -17.84 -8.70 -19.60
CA THR A 70 -16.68 -8.82 -18.71
C THR A 70 -16.31 -10.30 -18.51
N GLU A 71 -15.13 -10.56 -17.94
CA GLU A 71 -14.71 -11.93 -17.60
C GLU A 71 -15.69 -12.61 -16.62
N THR A 72 -16.30 -11.84 -15.74
CA THR A 72 -17.31 -12.27 -14.75
C THR A 72 -18.72 -12.37 -15.35
N GLY A 73 -19.07 -11.48 -16.28
CA GLY A 73 -20.37 -11.43 -16.95
C GLY A 73 -20.55 -12.46 -18.06
N ALA A 74 -19.48 -12.84 -18.77
CA ALA A 74 -19.56 -13.80 -19.88
C ALA A 74 -20.07 -15.20 -19.47
N PRO A 75 -19.57 -15.83 -18.38
CA PRO A 75 -20.11 -17.10 -17.88
C PRO A 75 -21.60 -17.01 -17.54
N PHE A 76 -22.03 -15.92 -16.90
CA PHE A 76 -23.44 -15.69 -16.56
C PHE A 76 -24.32 -15.63 -17.81
N ALA A 77 -23.93 -14.82 -18.80
CA ALA A 77 -24.67 -14.68 -20.05
C ALA A 77 -24.73 -15.98 -20.85
N GLN A 78 -23.63 -16.74 -20.89
CA GLN A 78 -23.56 -18.04 -21.58
C GLN A 78 -24.42 -19.11 -20.89
N ALA A 79 -24.45 -19.13 -19.55
CA ALA A 79 -25.32 -20.03 -18.80
C ALA A 79 -26.81 -19.74 -19.06
N LEU A 80 -27.20 -18.46 -19.19
CA LEU A 80 -28.55 -18.08 -19.59
C LEU A 80 -28.89 -18.50 -21.03
N ASP A 81 -28.00 -18.23 -22.00
CA ASP A 81 -28.19 -18.59 -23.42
C ASP A 81 -28.33 -20.11 -23.63
N SER A 82 -27.55 -20.89 -22.89
CA SER A 82 -27.60 -22.37 -22.93
C SER A 82 -28.74 -22.99 -22.11
N GLY A 83 -29.46 -22.18 -21.31
CA GLY A 83 -30.52 -22.64 -20.42
C GLY A 83 -30.03 -23.39 -19.17
N ALA A 84 -28.76 -23.24 -18.80
CA ALA A 84 -28.16 -23.80 -17.59
C ALA A 84 -28.56 -22.97 -16.35
N THR A 85 -29.83 -23.07 -15.93
CA THR A 85 -30.40 -22.19 -14.89
C THR A 85 -29.67 -22.23 -13.55
N ASP A 86 -29.19 -23.39 -13.12
CA ASP A 86 -28.50 -23.50 -11.82
C ASP A 86 -27.12 -22.83 -11.86
N GLU A 87 -26.36 -23.01 -12.95
CA GLU A 87 -25.08 -22.33 -13.19
C GLU A 87 -25.28 -20.82 -13.34
N ALA A 88 -26.32 -20.40 -14.07
CA ALA A 88 -26.65 -18.98 -14.21
C ALA A 88 -27.02 -18.33 -12.87
N ARG A 89 -27.68 -19.06 -11.97
CA ARG A 89 -27.97 -18.58 -10.62
C ARG A 89 -26.69 -18.39 -9.82
N GLU A 90 -25.79 -19.36 -9.83
CA GLU A 90 -24.50 -19.29 -9.14
C GLU A 90 -23.69 -18.06 -9.60
N HIS A 91 -23.56 -17.85 -10.92
CA HIS A 91 -22.88 -16.66 -11.42
C HIS A 91 -23.57 -15.35 -11.04
N ALA A 92 -24.91 -15.29 -11.08
CA ALA A 92 -25.65 -14.11 -10.64
C ALA A 92 -25.50 -13.87 -9.13
N THR A 93 -25.42 -14.93 -8.33
CA THR A 93 -25.16 -14.88 -6.90
C THR A 93 -23.83 -14.18 -6.63
N ASP A 94 -22.79 -14.51 -7.38
CA ASP A 94 -21.45 -13.92 -7.22
C ASP A 94 -21.42 -12.45 -7.68
N LEU A 95 -21.86 -12.18 -8.92
CA LEU A 95 -21.91 -10.82 -9.50
C LEU A 95 -22.64 -9.82 -8.60
N LEU A 96 -23.79 -10.23 -8.06
CA LEU A 96 -24.60 -9.37 -7.21
C LEU A 96 -24.09 -9.33 -5.77
N ALA A 97 -23.39 -10.36 -5.27
CA ALA A 97 -22.87 -10.34 -3.90
C ALA A 97 -21.83 -9.24 -3.69
N ASP A 98 -21.00 -8.97 -4.70
CA ASP A 98 -19.95 -7.94 -4.64
C ASP A 98 -20.46 -6.52 -4.90
N TRP A 99 -21.73 -6.39 -5.30
CA TRP A 99 -22.33 -5.08 -5.56
C TRP A 99 -22.63 -4.34 -4.25
N THR A 100 -22.16 -3.10 -4.11
CA THR A 100 -22.31 -2.30 -2.87
C THR A 100 -23.77 -2.15 -2.39
N VAL A 101 -24.74 -2.16 -3.31
CA VAL A 101 -26.17 -2.12 -2.97
C VAL A 101 -26.61 -3.36 -2.17
N THR A 102 -26.02 -4.52 -2.47
CA THR A 102 -26.29 -5.79 -1.78
C THR A 102 -25.82 -5.74 -0.34
N ASP A 103 -24.63 -5.20 -0.07
CA ASP A 103 -24.12 -5.02 1.29
C ASP A 103 -25.02 -4.14 2.15
N GLU A 104 -25.49 -3.02 1.59
CA GLU A 104 -26.42 -2.12 2.29
C GLU A 104 -27.78 -2.79 2.55
N LEU A 105 -28.30 -3.53 1.57
CA LEU A 105 -29.52 -4.32 1.69
C LEU A 105 -29.40 -5.42 2.74
N TYR A 106 -28.25 -6.09 2.80
CA TYR A 106 -27.95 -7.11 3.81
C TYR A 106 -27.83 -6.50 5.21
N GLY A 107 -27.19 -5.33 5.33
CA GLY A 107 -27.16 -4.56 6.58
C GLY A 107 -28.57 -4.29 7.13
N LEU A 108 -29.51 -3.96 6.24
CA LEU A 108 -30.92 -3.74 6.59
C LEU A 108 -31.62 -5.04 7.04
N LEU A 109 -31.40 -6.15 6.33
CA LEU A 109 -32.09 -7.43 6.57
C LEU A 109 -31.47 -8.31 7.65
N ARG A 110 -30.22 -8.04 8.07
CA ARG A 110 -29.46 -8.88 9.04
C ARG A 110 -30.22 -9.19 10.34
N ARG A 111 -31.14 -8.33 10.76
CA ARG A 111 -31.95 -8.51 11.98
C ARG A 111 -33.44 -8.25 11.77
N ASN A 112 -33.86 -8.04 10.52
CA ASN A 112 -35.20 -7.60 10.19
C ASN A 112 -35.79 -8.51 9.12
N ARG A 113 -37.10 -8.76 9.24
CA ARG A 113 -37.90 -9.35 8.17
C ARG A 113 -38.78 -8.24 7.64
N ILE A 114 -38.76 -8.02 6.33
CA ILE A 114 -39.37 -6.84 5.71
C ILE A 114 -40.32 -7.28 4.62
N GLU A 115 -41.54 -6.74 4.61
CA GLU A 115 -42.51 -6.97 3.54
C GLU A 115 -42.04 -6.35 2.22
N ARG A 116 -42.46 -6.93 1.08
CA ARG A 116 -42.04 -6.49 -0.26
C ARG A 116 -42.13 -4.98 -0.47
N GLU A 117 -43.30 -4.38 -0.25
CA GLU A 117 -43.54 -2.96 -0.50
C GLU A 117 -42.70 -2.04 0.42
N GLN A 118 -42.37 -2.50 1.62
CA GLN A 118 -41.45 -1.77 2.50
C GLN A 118 -40.00 -1.92 2.01
N LEU A 119 -39.60 -3.11 1.58
CA LEU A 119 -38.26 -3.36 1.06
C LEU A 119 -38.01 -2.62 -0.25
N GLU A 120 -38.99 -2.56 -1.15
CA GLU A 120 -38.91 -1.78 -2.39
C GLU A 120 -38.65 -0.30 -2.10
N ARG A 121 -39.33 0.28 -1.10
CA ARG A 121 -39.08 1.67 -0.67
C ARG A 121 -37.67 1.87 -0.09
N HIS A 122 -37.18 0.91 0.69
CA HIS A 122 -35.81 0.98 1.23
C HIS A 122 -34.77 0.83 0.13
N LEU A 123 -34.96 -0.10 -0.81
CA LEU A 123 -34.05 -0.33 -1.91
C LEU A 123 -34.01 0.85 -2.89
N ALA A 124 -35.15 1.48 -3.16
CA ALA A 124 -35.22 2.74 -3.91
C ALA A 124 -34.42 3.86 -3.23
N ALA A 125 -34.50 3.97 -1.90
CA ALA A 125 -33.71 4.94 -1.14
C ALA A 125 -32.19 4.64 -1.16
N ILE A 126 -31.80 3.37 -1.00
CA ILE A 126 -30.40 2.91 -1.10
C ILE A 126 -29.79 3.24 -2.47
N THR A 127 -30.59 3.17 -3.52
CA THR A 127 -30.16 3.39 -4.90
C THR A 127 -30.36 4.85 -5.38
N ASP A 128 -30.83 5.74 -4.50
CA ASP A 128 -31.14 7.16 -4.80
C ASP A 128 -32.16 7.36 -5.93
N HIS A 129 -33.26 6.59 -5.92
CA HIS A 129 -34.37 6.74 -6.86
C HIS A 129 -35.70 7.05 -6.17
N ASP A 130 -36.55 7.82 -6.86
CA ASP A 130 -37.91 8.11 -6.42
C ASP A 130 -38.85 6.91 -6.68
N HIS A 131 -39.20 6.20 -5.61
CA HIS A 131 -40.12 5.05 -5.65
C HIS A 131 -41.53 5.40 -6.17
N THR A 132 -41.95 6.67 -6.13
CA THR A 132 -43.27 7.07 -6.65
C THR A 132 -43.34 7.01 -8.18
N ASN A 133 -42.19 6.98 -8.85
CA ASN A 133 -42.11 6.77 -10.29
C ASN A 133 -42.37 5.30 -10.64
N GLY A 134 -43.44 5.03 -11.40
CA GLY A 134 -43.83 3.65 -11.75
C GLY A 134 -42.75 2.85 -12.49
N ARG A 135 -41.85 3.49 -13.25
CA ARG A 135 -40.71 2.81 -13.90
C ARG A 135 -39.63 2.40 -12.90
N VAL A 136 -39.39 3.23 -11.88
CA VAL A 136 -38.46 2.94 -10.79
C VAL A 136 -39.02 1.81 -9.94
N SER A 137 -40.28 1.90 -9.52
CA SER A 137 -40.92 0.84 -8.71
C SER A 137 -40.89 -0.52 -9.43
N SER A 138 -41.21 -0.57 -10.73
CA SER A 138 -41.06 -1.80 -11.54
C SER A 138 -39.61 -2.29 -11.61
N GLY A 139 -38.66 -1.37 -11.71
CA GLY A 139 -37.23 -1.66 -11.72
C GLY A 139 -36.70 -2.27 -10.42
N VAL A 140 -37.07 -1.66 -9.31
CA VAL A 140 -36.76 -2.13 -7.96
C VAL A 140 -37.40 -3.49 -7.70
N GLY A 141 -38.65 -3.69 -8.12
CA GLY A 141 -39.32 -4.99 -8.03
C GLY A 141 -38.57 -6.07 -8.82
N THR A 142 -38.09 -5.74 -10.01
CA THR A 142 -37.28 -6.66 -10.84
C THR A 142 -35.95 -6.99 -10.19
N LEU A 143 -35.31 -6.01 -9.56
CA LEU A 143 -34.08 -6.24 -8.82
C LEU A 143 -34.30 -7.15 -7.61
N LEU A 144 -35.41 -7.00 -6.87
CA LEU A 144 -35.78 -7.93 -5.80
C LEU A 144 -36.06 -9.33 -6.32
N ASP A 145 -36.77 -9.45 -7.44
CA ASP A 145 -37.03 -10.74 -8.08
C ASP A 145 -35.72 -11.40 -8.54
N LEU A 146 -34.74 -10.61 -9.04
CA LEU A 146 -33.40 -11.07 -9.37
C LEU A 146 -32.63 -11.57 -8.14
N TYR A 147 -32.64 -10.81 -7.04
CA TYR A 147 -32.02 -11.23 -5.78
C TYR A 147 -32.63 -12.52 -5.22
N GLU A 148 -33.95 -12.65 -5.28
CA GLU A 148 -34.66 -13.85 -4.87
C GLU A 148 -34.32 -15.05 -5.77
N TRP A 149 -34.31 -14.84 -7.09
CA TRP A 149 -33.94 -15.87 -8.06
C TRP A 149 -32.49 -16.33 -7.92
N ALA A 150 -31.55 -15.42 -7.64
CA ALA A 150 -30.15 -15.70 -7.38
C ALA A 150 -29.89 -16.26 -5.97
N GLY A 151 -30.93 -16.52 -5.16
CA GLY A 151 -30.77 -17.06 -3.81
C GLY A 151 -30.08 -16.11 -2.82
N LEU A 152 -29.96 -14.83 -3.16
CA LEU A 152 -29.42 -13.79 -2.27
C LEU A 152 -30.44 -13.35 -1.24
N LEU A 153 -31.73 -13.46 -1.58
CA LEU A 153 -32.85 -13.24 -0.70
C LEU A 153 -33.74 -14.49 -0.67
N GLY A 154 -34.34 -14.75 0.48
CA GLY A 154 -35.41 -15.73 0.64
C GLY A 154 -36.64 -15.09 1.24
N ARG A 155 -37.76 -15.79 1.18
CA ARG A 155 -38.99 -15.41 1.90
C ARG A 155 -39.22 -16.32 3.09
N ASP A 156 -39.87 -15.81 4.12
CA ASP A 156 -40.38 -16.61 5.23
C ASP A 156 -41.82 -17.07 4.98
N ASP A 157 -42.40 -17.80 5.94
CA ASP A 157 -43.78 -18.30 5.84
C ASP A 157 -44.84 -17.19 5.79
N GLU A 158 -44.46 -15.95 6.12
CA GLU A 158 -45.30 -14.76 6.10
C GLU A 158 -45.03 -13.88 4.86
N ASP A 159 -44.35 -14.42 3.84
CA ASP A 159 -43.97 -13.73 2.59
C ASP A 159 -43.10 -12.48 2.80
N ARG A 160 -42.35 -12.43 3.90
CA ARG A 160 -41.40 -11.35 4.18
C ARG A 160 -39.99 -11.76 3.76
N TYR A 161 -39.27 -10.81 3.21
CA TYR A 161 -37.89 -11.01 2.80
C TYR A 161 -36.96 -11.16 4.00
N ARG A 162 -36.01 -12.09 3.87
CA ARG A 162 -34.93 -12.38 4.81
C ARG A 162 -33.68 -12.83 4.05
N ILE A 163 -32.52 -12.73 4.69
CA ILE A 163 -31.30 -13.38 4.22
C ILE A 163 -31.46 -14.89 4.43
N PRO A 164 -31.22 -15.74 3.42
CA PRO A 164 -31.27 -17.20 3.59
C PRO A 164 -30.27 -17.69 4.65
N GLU A 165 -30.68 -18.68 5.45
CA GLU A 165 -29.85 -19.25 6.52
C GLU A 165 -28.55 -19.86 5.96
N ALA A 166 -28.60 -20.46 4.77
CA ALA A 166 -27.43 -21.02 4.08
C ALA A 166 -26.34 -19.98 3.78
N ARG A 167 -26.67 -18.69 3.67
CA ARG A 167 -25.69 -17.59 3.55
C ARG A 167 -25.30 -16.97 4.88
N THR A 168 -25.99 -17.34 5.97
CA THR A 168 -25.65 -16.92 7.33
C THR A 168 -24.65 -17.89 7.99
N GLU A 169 -24.20 -18.91 7.25
CA GLU A 169 -23.17 -19.87 7.66
C GLU A 169 -21.69 -19.44 7.54
N PRO A 170 -21.25 -18.19 7.26
CA PRO A 170 -19.85 -17.87 7.47
C PRO A 170 -19.48 -17.90 8.96
N ALA A 171 -20.41 -17.95 9.91
CA ALA A 171 -20.04 -18.00 11.32
C ALA A 171 -19.30 -19.30 11.70
N ASP A 172 -19.73 -20.45 11.16
CA ASP A 172 -19.12 -21.74 11.47
C ASP A 172 -17.84 -21.97 10.65
N GLU A 173 -17.85 -21.59 9.36
CA GLU A 173 -16.65 -21.64 8.51
C GLU A 173 -15.59 -20.63 8.96
N VAL A 174 -15.96 -19.39 9.33
CA VAL A 174 -15.01 -18.43 9.93
C VAL A 174 -14.54 -18.93 11.30
N ALA A 175 -15.38 -19.63 12.07
CA ALA A 175 -14.92 -20.24 13.31
C ALA A 175 -13.97 -21.42 13.07
N GLU A 176 -14.13 -22.17 11.99
CA GLU A 176 -13.20 -23.22 11.56
C GLU A 176 -11.89 -22.64 11.06
N LEU A 177 -11.93 -21.69 10.12
CA LEU A 177 -10.76 -20.95 9.64
C LEU A 177 -10.02 -20.24 10.78
N ARG A 178 -10.72 -19.69 11.77
CA ARG A 178 -10.07 -19.12 12.97
C ARG A 178 -9.38 -20.19 13.81
N ARG A 179 -9.99 -21.37 14.00
CA ARG A 179 -9.33 -22.49 14.70
C ARG A 179 -8.11 -22.98 13.95
N GLU A 180 -8.18 -23.04 12.62
CA GLU A 180 -7.07 -23.41 11.76
C GLU A 180 -5.94 -22.37 11.85
N LEU A 181 -6.29 -21.07 11.79
CA LEU A 181 -5.33 -19.98 11.96
C LEU A 181 -4.68 -19.99 13.35
N ASP A 182 -5.45 -20.23 14.41
CA ASP A 182 -4.92 -20.37 15.77
C ASP A 182 -4.01 -21.59 15.91
N ALA A 183 -4.32 -22.69 15.21
CA ALA A 183 -3.46 -23.88 15.16
C ALA A 183 -2.15 -23.62 14.40
N MET A 184 -2.22 -22.98 13.22
CA MET A 184 -1.02 -22.57 12.46
C MET A 184 -0.15 -21.59 13.25
N ARG A 185 -0.78 -20.67 13.99
CA ARG A 185 -0.05 -19.71 14.84
C ARG A 185 0.65 -20.40 16.01
N ALA A 186 0.03 -21.42 16.61
CA ALA A 186 0.65 -22.21 17.66
C ALA A 186 1.86 -23.00 17.14
N ASP A 187 1.71 -23.65 15.98
CA ASP A 187 2.78 -24.41 15.33
C ASP A 187 3.98 -23.51 14.98
N LEU A 188 3.72 -22.35 14.36
CA LEU A 188 4.75 -21.36 14.05
C LEU A 188 5.44 -20.81 15.30
N SER A 189 4.70 -20.64 16.41
CA SER A 189 5.28 -20.20 17.68
C SER A 189 6.24 -21.25 18.26
N ASP A 190 5.91 -22.54 18.16
CA ASP A 190 6.77 -23.64 18.62
C ASP A 190 8.01 -23.79 17.74
N GLU A 191 7.89 -23.56 16.43
CA GLU A 191 9.02 -23.52 15.50
C GLU A 191 9.97 -22.36 15.80
N ILE A 192 9.44 -21.15 16.04
CA ILE A 192 10.25 -19.99 16.46
C ILE A 192 10.99 -20.26 17.77
N ALA A 193 10.35 -20.92 18.74
CA ALA A 193 11.00 -21.28 20.00
C ALA A 193 12.17 -22.25 19.77
N THR A 194 11.97 -23.25 18.89
CA THR A 194 13.01 -24.21 18.51
C THR A 194 14.21 -23.53 17.85
N VAL A 195 13.97 -22.68 16.84
CA VAL A 195 15.03 -21.93 16.15
C VAL A 195 15.79 -21.01 17.10
N ARG A 196 15.10 -20.40 18.08
CA ARG A 196 15.73 -19.55 19.08
C ARG A 196 16.66 -20.35 20.00
N ASP A 197 16.25 -21.54 20.42
CA ASP A 197 17.07 -22.42 21.26
C ASP A 197 18.30 -22.93 20.49
N GLU A 198 18.14 -23.32 19.22
CA GLU A 198 19.27 -23.69 18.34
C GLU A 198 20.24 -22.52 18.10
N THR A 199 19.71 -21.31 17.90
CA THR A 199 20.52 -20.10 17.75
C THR A 199 21.29 -19.78 19.03
N ARG A 200 20.64 -19.93 20.19
CA ARG A 200 21.29 -19.77 21.49
C ARG A 200 22.41 -20.79 21.67
N GLU A 201 22.16 -22.06 21.38
CA GLU A 201 23.18 -23.11 21.49
C GLU A 201 24.37 -22.81 20.56
N THR A 202 24.10 -22.44 19.31
CA THR A 202 25.13 -22.07 18.33
C THR A 202 25.95 -20.88 18.81
N SER A 203 25.30 -19.85 19.36
CA SER A 203 25.99 -18.68 19.94
C SER A 203 26.89 -19.07 21.12
N GLU A 204 26.41 -19.93 22.04
CA GLU A 204 27.24 -20.44 23.14
C GLU A 204 28.42 -21.29 22.63
N GLN A 205 28.24 -22.07 21.56
CA GLN A 205 29.32 -22.83 20.92
C GLN A 205 30.38 -21.91 20.30
N VAL A 206 29.96 -20.85 19.60
CA VAL A 206 30.85 -19.83 19.04
C VAL A 206 31.60 -19.09 20.15
N GLN A 207 30.93 -18.70 21.23
CA GLN A 207 31.58 -18.06 22.38
C GLN A 207 32.65 -18.97 22.99
N ARG A 208 32.35 -20.26 23.23
CA ARG A 208 33.33 -21.22 23.74
C ARG A 208 34.49 -21.46 22.78
N ALA A 209 34.26 -21.37 21.47
CA ALA A 209 35.32 -21.48 20.47
C ALA A 209 36.22 -20.22 20.48
N LEU A 210 35.62 -19.04 20.60
CA LEU A 210 36.32 -17.77 20.71
C LEU A 210 37.17 -17.71 21.98
N GLU A 211 36.62 -18.07 23.14
CA GLU A 211 37.36 -18.11 24.41
C GLU A 211 38.58 -19.04 24.33
N ARG A 212 38.44 -20.21 23.70
CA ARG A 212 39.56 -21.13 23.44
C ARG A 212 40.60 -20.52 22.50
N SER A 213 40.16 -19.85 21.43
CA SER A 213 41.06 -19.20 20.48
C SER A 213 41.83 -18.05 21.12
N VAL A 214 41.18 -17.24 21.96
CA VAL A 214 41.81 -16.14 22.70
C VAL A 214 42.80 -16.68 23.72
N ALA A 215 42.46 -17.75 24.45
CA ALA A 215 43.38 -18.39 25.39
C ALA A 215 44.64 -18.92 24.69
N ALA A 216 44.49 -19.58 23.54
CA ALA A 216 45.62 -20.06 22.75
C ALA A 216 46.50 -18.91 22.22
N ALA A 217 45.87 -17.85 21.70
CA ALA A 217 46.60 -16.67 21.23
C ALA A 217 47.39 -15.97 22.35
N ASN A 218 46.82 -15.90 23.57
CA ASN A 218 47.54 -15.34 24.73
C ASN A 218 48.75 -16.20 25.13
N GLU A 219 48.63 -17.54 25.07
CA GLU A 219 49.76 -18.44 25.31
C GLU A 219 50.89 -18.26 24.28
N ASP A 220 50.55 -18.08 23.00
CA ASP A 220 51.51 -17.79 21.93
C ASP A 220 52.19 -16.42 22.11
N ILE A 221 51.43 -15.39 22.53
CA ILE A 221 51.97 -14.06 22.85
C ILE A 221 52.96 -14.16 24.02
N ASP A 222 52.58 -14.82 25.11
CA ASP A 222 53.43 -15.00 26.28
C ASP A 222 54.74 -15.73 25.91
N ALA A 223 54.66 -16.79 25.09
CA ALA A 223 55.83 -17.50 24.59
C ALA A 223 56.75 -16.61 23.74
N THR A 224 56.17 -15.76 22.88
CA THR A 224 56.92 -14.82 22.03
C THR A 224 57.61 -13.73 22.86
N VAL A 225 56.91 -13.19 23.87
CA VAL A 225 57.46 -12.19 24.82
C VAL A 225 58.62 -12.80 25.60
N ASP A 226 58.47 -14.04 26.08
CA ASP A 226 59.52 -14.77 26.79
C ASP A 226 60.77 -14.99 25.92
N GLU A 227 60.58 -15.36 24.65
CA GLU A 227 61.68 -15.52 23.70
C GLU A 227 62.38 -14.19 23.41
N ALA A 228 61.61 -13.11 23.17
CA ALA A 228 62.14 -11.78 22.96
C ALA A 228 62.94 -11.28 24.18
N ALA A 229 62.44 -11.51 25.40
CA ALA A 229 63.13 -11.17 26.64
C ALA A 229 64.46 -11.94 26.78
N ARG A 230 64.48 -13.24 26.48
CA ARG A 230 65.72 -14.04 26.45
C ARG A 230 66.68 -13.58 25.35
N GLY A 231 66.15 -13.09 24.22
CA GLY A 231 66.93 -12.47 23.15
C GLY A 231 67.62 -11.17 23.61
N LEU A 232 66.87 -10.28 24.27
CA LEU A 232 67.37 -9.02 24.80
C LEU A 232 68.45 -9.24 25.86
N VAL A 233 68.25 -10.16 26.81
CA VAL A 233 69.26 -10.50 27.83
C VAL A 233 70.56 -10.97 27.18
N ARG A 234 70.48 -11.83 26.15
CA ARG A 234 71.68 -12.27 25.40
C ARG A 234 72.38 -11.11 24.70
N ALA A 235 71.63 -10.17 24.11
CA ALA A 235 72.19 -8.99 23.47
C ALA A 235 72.90 -8.06 24.47
N ILE A 236 72.31 -7.84 25.65
CA ILE A 236 72.92 -7.05 26.73
C ILE A 236 74.24 -7.68 27.19
N VAL A 237 74.24 -8.99 27.48
CA VAL A 237 75.47 -9.71 27.90
C VAL A 237 76.56 -9.67 26.83
N ALA A 238 76.19 -9.78 25.55
CA ALA A 238 77.13 -9.65 24.43
C ALA A 238 77.70 -8.24 24.31
N ALA A 239 76.86 -7.20 24.51
CA ALA A 239 77.29 -5.81 24.51
C ALA A 239 78.24 -5.51 25.68
N GLU A 240 77.95 -5.98 26.89
CA GLU A 240 78.84 -5.85 28.05
C GLU A 240 80.20 -6.49 27.78
N SER A 241 80.21 -7.71 27.24
CA SER A 241 81.44 -8.41 26.85
C SER A 241 82.23 -7.66 25.77
N GLY A 242 81.52 -7.05 24.82
CA GLY A 242 82.13 -6.22 23.76
C GLY A 242 82.74 -4.93 24.29
N VAL A 243 82.08 -4.26 25.24
CA VAL A 243 82.62 -3.08 25.92
C VAL A 243 83.87 -3.42 26.72
N GLU A 244 83.88 -4.57 27.41
CA GLU A 244 85.04 -5.04 28.17
C GLU A 244 86.23 -5.35 27.25
N GLN A 245 86.01 -6.04 26.12
CA GLN A 245 87.04 -6.25 25.10
C GLN A 245 87.55 -4.96 24.47
N ALA A 246 86.66 -3.97 24.23
CA ALA A 246 87.05 -2.67 23.71
C ALA A 246 87.88 -1.84 24.70
N LEU A 247 87.61 -1.99 26.01
CA LEU A 247 88.41 -1.39 27.07
C LEU A 247 89.79 -2.05 27.22
N GLU A 248 89.89 -3.36 27.04
CA GLU A 248 91.18 -4.09 27.02
C GLU A 248 91.99 -3.85 25.75
N SER A 249 91.32 -3.62 24.62
CA SER A 249 91.96 -3.35 23.32
C SER A 249 92.37 -1.89 23.13
N ARG A 250 92.24 -1.05 24.16
CA ARG A 250 92.59 0.37 24.10
C ARG A 250 94.13 0.49 24.11
N PRO A 251 94.77 0.82 22.98
CA PRO A 251 96.22 0.96 22.94
C PRO A 251 96.63 2.12 23.85
N THR A 252 97.58 1.85 24.73
CA THR A 252 98.28 2.85 25.54
C THR A 252 99.27 3.57 24.64
N ASP A 253 98.78 4.52 23.84
CA ASP A 253 99.64 5.44 23.09
C ASP A 253 99.77 6.74 23.88
N ASP A 254 100.94 6.87 24.49
CA ASP A 254 101.46 8.02 25.22
C ASP A 254 102.32 8.83 24.24
N SER A 255 101.75 9.82 23.54
CA SER A 255 102.47 10.96 22.94
C SER A 255 101.55 11.94 22.18
N SER A 256 101.94 13.23 22.25
CA SER A 256 101.52 14.38 21.41
C SER A 256 100.28 15.14 21.89
N GLU A 257 100.41 16.15 22.77
CA GLU A 257 100.84 17.55 22.49
C GLU A 257 100.09 18.24 21.34
N GLU A 258 99.25 19.20 21.73
CA GLU A 258 99.24 20.58 21.25
C GLU A 258 98.99 20.84 19.75
N GLN A 259 97.75 21.21 19.39
CA GLN A 259 97.53 22.37 18.51
C GLN A 259 96.11 22.92 18.53
N ALA A 260 96.05 24.24 18.65
CA ALA A 260 94.90 25.12 18.59
C ALA A 260 94.39 25.34 17.15
N GLY A 261 93.18 25.89 17.04
CA GLY A 261 92.64 26.56 15.83
C GLY A 261 91.20 26.12 15.56
N GLU A 262 90.18 26.90 15.92
CA GLU A 262 89.66 28.06 15.16
C GLU A 262 88.75 27.62 13.99
N GLY A 263 87.47 28.03 14.05
CA GLY A 263 86.64 28.14 12.86
C GLY A 263 85.20 27.62 12.96
N ALA A 264 84.26 28.57 12.87
CA ALA A 264 82.92 28.44 12.29
C ALA A 264 81.79 27.79 13.12
N ASP A 265 81.18 28.64 13.94
CA ASP A 265 79.73 28.85 14.00
C ASP A 265 79.09 28.83 12.60
N THR A 266 78.23 27.83 12.29
CA THR A 266 77.15 27.89 11.29
C THR A 266 76.19 26.70 11.44
N GLY A 267 74.89 26.97 11.37
CA GLY A 267 73.93 26.01 10.80
C GLY A 267 72.99 25.29 11.77
N ALA A 268 72.16 26.05 12.49
CA ALA A 268 70.86 25.54 12.92
C ALA A 268 69.91 25.53 11.72
N GLU A 269 69.82 24.39 11.02
CA GLU A 269 68.74 24.07 10.07
C GLU A 269 68.23 22.68 10.49
N ALA A 270 67.07 22.56 11.13
CA ALA A 270 65.75 22.59 10.50
C ALA A 270 65.64 21.57 9.34
N LEU A 271 65.43 20.30 9.72
CA LEU A 271 64.85 19.22 8.92
C LEU A 271 63.97 18.44 9.93
N THR A 272 62.68 18.73 10.14
CA THR A 272 61.55 18.59 9.20
C THR A 272 61.71 17.38 8.30
N ALA A 273 61.53 16.20 8.88
CA ALA A 273 60.91 15.08 8.17
C ALA A 273 59.41 15.12 8.53
N GLU A 274 58.64 15.70 7.62
CA GLU A 274 57.19 15.61 7.58
C GLU A 274 56.78 14.13 7.47
N PRO A 275 55.80 13.64 8.25
CA PRO A 275 54.89 12.64 7.73
C PRO A 275 54.01 13.35 6.67
N GLU A 276 54.12 12.90 5.42
CA GLU A 276 53.17 13.28 4.39
C GLU A 276 51.75 12.86 4.81
N SER A 277 50.84 13.82 4.68
CA SER A 277 49.44 13.66 4.29
C SER A 277 48.57 12.72 5.13
N GLY A 278 47.97 13.31 6.16
CA GLY A 278 46.63 12.93 6.60
C GLY A 278 45.77 14.19 6.61
N GLU A 279 44.82 14.25 5.69
CA GLU A 279 43.87 15.34 5.46
C GLU A 279 43.15 15.83 6.73
N ALA A 280 42.70 17.08 6.61
CA ALA A 280 41.86 17.84 7.51
C ALA A 280 40.89 16.99 8.34
N VAL A 281 41.05 17.08 9.67
CA VAL A 281 39.92 16.89 10.58
C VAL A 281 39.18 18.23 10.55
N GLU A 282 38.29 18.38 9.56
CA GLU A 282 37.22 19.36 9.65
C GLU A 282 36.38 19.04 10.88
N ASP A 283 35.89 20.11 11.50
CA ASP A 283 34.83 20.08 12.49
C ASP A 283 33.74 19.12 12.04
N VAL A 284 33.65 17.95 12.68
CA VAL A 284 32.42 17.15 12.65
C VAL A 284 31.48 17.90 13.58
N ASP A 285 30.69 18.77 12.99
CA ASP A 285 29.32 18.99 13.43
C ASP A 285 28.74 17.60 13.72
N THR A 286 28.47 17.34 14.99
CA THR A 286 27.61 16.24 15.42
C THR A 286 26.20 16.53 14.92
N ASP A 287 25.99 16.43 13.62
CA ASP A 287 24.67 16.27 13.06
C ASP A 287 24.38 14.77 13.04
N GLY A 288 23.46 14.36 13.91
CA GLY A 288 23.08 12.96 14.09
C GLY A 288 22.32 12.43 12.88
N GLY A 289 23.05 12.08 11.82
CA GLY A 289 22.57 11.25 10.71
C GLY A 289 22.89 9.78 10.99
N SER A 290 21.87 9.00 11.33
CA SER A 290 21.96 7.55 11.46
C SER A 290 22.25 6.92 10.09
N SER A 291 23.49 6.49 9.86
CA SER A 291 23.84 5.63 8.73
C SER A 291 23.46 4.19 9.10
N LEU A 292 22.46 3.66 8.40
CA LEU A 292 21.94 2.31 8.59
C LEU A 292 22.58 1.42 7.51
N ASP A 293 23.56 0.63 7.93
CA ASP A 293 24.31 -0.28 7.04
C ASP A 293 23.39 -1.46 6.68
N LEU A 294 22.68 -1.37 5.55
CA LEU A 294 21.81 -2.42 5.04
C LEU A 294 22.67 -3.46 4.32
N LEU A 295 22.64 -4.68 4.85
CA LEU A 295 23.34 -5.85 4.31
C LEU A 295 22.73 -6.29 2.97
N SER A 296 23.05 -5.60 1.89
CA SER A 296 23.03 -6.10 0.50
C SER A 296 23.73 -5.12 -0.42
N GLY A 297 25.04 -5.31 -0.63
CA GLY A 297 25.80 -5.00 -1.86
C GLY A 297 25.85 -3.58 -2.46
N GLU A 298 24.90 -2.69 -2.20
CA GLU A 298 24.73 -1.39 -2.84
C GLU A 298 24.75 -0.31 -1.76
N THR A 299 25.81 0.49 -1.77
CA THR A 299 26.03 1.56 -0.79
C THR A 299 25.30 2.82 -1.26
N GLY A 300 24.04 2.99 -0.84
CA GLY A 300 23.35 4.27 -0.89
C GLY A 300 23.66 5.11 0.36
N THR A 301 23.69 6.44 0.21
CA THR A 301 23.81 7.36 1.36
C THR A 301 22.53 8.17 1.51
N VAL A 302 21.98 8.18 2.73
CA VAL A 302 20.83 9.01 3.11
C VAL A 302 21.34 10.13 4.00
N THR A 303 21.07 11.37 3.61
CA THR A 303 21.38 12.57 4.38
C THR A 303 20.10 13.32 4.68
N VAL A 304 19.87 13.67 5.95
CA VAL A 304 18.72 14.45 6.41
C VAL A 304 19.24 15.83 6.82
N ASP A 305 18.84 16.87 6.10
CA ASP A 305 19.16 18.25 6.42
C ASP A 305 18.02 18.83 7.27
N ARG A 306 18.31 18.99 8.57
CA ARG A 306 17.33 19.44 9.57
C ARG A 306 17.00 20.93 9.49
N ASP A 307 17.85 21.74 8.87
CA ASP A 307 17.62 23.18 8.74
C ASP A 307 16.62 23.49 7.62
N THR A 308 16.46 22.57 6.67
CA THR A 308 15.60 22.71 5.49
C THR A 308 14.44 21.72 5.44
N ASP A 309 14.35 20.81 6.41
CA ASP A 309 13.44 19.65 6.41
C ASP A 309 13.52 18.87 5.08
N THR A 310 14.72 18.71 4.52
CA THR A 310 14.93 17.96 3.29
C THR A 310 15.61 16.63 3.54
N VAL A 311 15.09 15.58 2.89
CA VAL A 311 15.71 14.26 2.89
C VAL A 311 16.30 14.02 1.50
N ARG A 312 17.62 13.80 1.44
CA ARG A 312 18.35 13.51 0.22
C ARG A 312 18.84 12.07 0.23
N ILE A 313 18.51 11.31 -0.81
CA ILE A 313 18.89 9.92 -0.99
C ILE A 313 19.73 9.83 -2.27
N GLU A 314 20.97 9.36 -2.14
CA GLU A 314 21.85 9.10 -3.28
C GLU A 314 22.08 7.59 -3.43
N ALA A 315 21.63 7.04 -4.56
CA ALA A 315 21.80 5.65 -4.95
C ALA A 315 22.06 5.55 -6.46
N ASP A 316 23.08 4.81 -6.86
CA ASP A 316 23.43 4.50 -8.26
C ASP A 316 23.44 5.70 -9.23
N GLY A 317 24.03 6.81 -8.79
CA GLY A 317 24.17 8.03 -9.60
C GLY A 317 22.87 8.82 -9.77
N SER A 318 21.80 8.42 -9.07
CA SER A 318 20.56 9.16 -8.98
C SER A 318 20.46 9.84 -7.61
N THR A 319 20.09 11.11 -7.60
CA THR A 319 19.84 11.90 -6.39
C THR A 319 18.35 12.18 -6.32
N PHE A 320 17.70 11.78 -5.23
CA PHE A 320 16.32 12.11 -4.91
C PHE A 320 16.30 13.08 -3.73
N GLU A 321 15.62 14.21 -3.88
CA GLU A 321 15.49 15.24 -2.85
C GLU A 321 14.01 15.43 -2.55
N LEU A 322 13.61 15.15 -1.31
CA LEU A 322 12.24 15.29 -0.84
C LEU A 322 12.15 16.58 -0.03
N SER A 323 11.47 17.59 -0.57
CA SER A 323 11.18 18.85 0.14
C SER A 323 9.67 18.96 0.44
N PRO A 324 9.27 19.36 1.66
CA PRO A 324 7.86 19.45 2.06
C PRO A 324 7.09 20.63 1.43
N SER A 325 7.73 21.49 0.62
CA SER A 325 7.15 22.74 0.10
C SER A 325 6.40 22.63 -1.24
N GLY A 326 6.18 21.42 -1.76
CA GLY A 326 5.49 21.18 -3.04
C GLY A 326 3.97 21.00 -2.93
N VAL A 327 3.23 21.92 -2.31
CA VAL A 327 1.77 22.00 -2.43
C VAL A 327 1.43 23.33 -3.11
N GLU A 328 1.60 23.40 -4.44
CA GLU A 328 1.03 24.49 -5.21
C GLU A 328 -0.50 24.32 -5.26
N ALA A 329 -1.21 25.30 -4.70
CA ALA A 329 -2.65 25.40 -4.82
C ALA A 329 -3.03 25.47 -6.30
N ILE A 330 -3.81 24.49 -6.76
CA ILE A 330 -4.44 24.51 -8.08
C ILE A 330 -5.44 25.68 -8.09
N ASP A 331 -5.03 26.77 -8.73
CA ASP A 331 -5.88 27.91 -9.07
C ASP A 331 -6.89 27.48 -10.14
N THR A 332 -8.10 27.11 -9.70
CA THR A 332 -9.19 26.76 -10.60
C THR A 332 -9.71 28.04 -11.26
N GLY A 333 -9.24 28.28 -12.48
CA GLY A 333 -9.63 29.41 -13.32
C GLY A 333 -11.14 29.56 -13.49
N GLU A 334 -11.60 30.80 -13.27
CA GLU A 334 -12.91 31.31 -13.64
C GLU A 334 -13.17 31.09 -15.15
N ALA A 335 -14.19 30.30 -15.46
CA ALA A 335 -14.73 30.20 -16.80
C ALA A 335 -15.83 31.26 -16.99
N ASP A 336 -15.55 32.18 -17.92
CA ASP A 336 -16.46 33.17 -18.49
C ASP A 336 -17.84 32.59 -18.84
N THR A 337 -18.88 33.10 -18.19
CA THR A 337 -20.27 32.98 -18.65
C THR A 337 -20.52 34.01 -19.75
N ALA A 338 -20.50 33.57 -21.00
CA ALA A 338 -20.97 34.35 -22.14
C ALA A 338 -22.50 34.37 -22.20
N GLU A 339 -23.02 35.59 -22.36
CA GLU A 339 -24.39 35.95 -22.61
C GLU A 339 -24.93 35.47 -23.97
N GLU A 340 -26.26 35.51 -24.04
CA GLU A 340 -27.09 35.83 -25.22
C GLU A 340 -27.48 34.71 -26.20
N SER A 341 -28.78 34.39 -26.20
CA SER A 341 -29.65 34.62 -27.37
C SER A 341 -31.05 34.06 -27.10
N THR A 342 -31.95 34.96 -26.72
CA THR A 342 -33.41 34.83 -26.85
C THR A 342 -33.82 34.68 -28.31
N GLY A 343 -34.67 33.69 -28.60
CA GLY A 343 -35.34 33.53 -29.89
C GLY A 343 -36.79 33.09 -29.70
N GLU A 344 -37.69 34.05 -29.92
CA GLU A 344 -39.16 33.94 -29.86
C GLU A 344 -39.74 32.99 -30.92
N ALA A 345 -40.79 32.24 -30.54
CA ALA A 345 -42.05 32.01 -31.27
C ALA A 345 -42.76 30.80 -30.63
N ASP A 346 -44.08 30.63 -30.60
CA ASP A 346 -45.28 31.46 -30.74
C ASP A 346 -46.42 30.45 -30.41
N GLY A 347 -47.47 30.89 -29.73
CA GLY A 347 -48.80 30.27 -29.73
C GLY A 347 -48.99 28.85 -29.17
N CYS A 348 -49.60 28.75 -27.98
CA CYS A 348 -51.00 28.29 -27.88
C CYS A 348 -51.51 28.41 -26.43
N GLU A 349 -52.56 29.22 -26.30
CA GLU A 349 -53.40 29.42 -25.13
C GLU A 349 -54.09 28.12 -24.71
N SER A 350 -54.21 27.88 -23.39
CA SER A 350 -55.47 28.01 -22.66
C SER A 350 -55.51 27.23 -21.34
N ASP A 351 -56.24 27.84 -20.41
CA ASP A 351 -56.97 27.29 -19.27
C ASP A 351 -56.28 26.99 -17.94
N GLU A 352 -56.36 28.03 -17.11
CA GLU A 352 -57.12 28.08 -15.85
C GLU A 352 -57.05 26.88 -14.90
N GLY A 353 -56.53 27.14 -13.71
CA GLY A 353 -57.20 26.65 -12.51
C GLY A 353 -56.32 26.35 -11.31
N SER A 354 -56.53 27.18 -10.27
CA SER A 354 -56.43 26.81 -8.86
C SER A 354 -55.09 26.97 -8.14
N LYS A 355 -55.01 28.13 -7.48
CA LYS A 355 -54.27 28.42 -6.25
C LYS A 355 -54.93 27.68 -5.06
N PRO A 356 -54.17 27.23 -4.04
CA PRO A 356 -54.21 27.95 -2.74
C PRO A 356 -52.83 27.99 -2.02
N PRO A 357 -52.71 28.73 -0.89
CA PRO A 357 -51.43 29.17 -0.33
C PRO A 357 -50.94 28.32 0.86
N ALA A 358 -49.62 28.21 1.02
CA ALA A 358 -48.97 27.84 2.28
C ALA A 358 -47.59 28.53 2.32
N ASP A 359 -47.45 29.59 3.10
CA ASP A 359 -46.94 29.59 4.49
C ASP A 359 -45.43 29.37 4.54
N ALA A 360 -44.70 30.48 4.70
CA ALA A 360 -43.26 30.55 4.71
C ALA A 360 -42.76 30.38 6.15
N ALA A 361 -42.18 29.21 6.45
CA ALA A 361 -41.45 28.95 7.68
C ALA A 361 -39.94 28.99 7.39
N ALA A 362 -39.29 29.99 8.00
CA ALA A 362 -37.84 30.15 8.01
C ALA A 362 -37.17 29.00 8.80
N GLY A 363 -36.20 28.33 8.18
CA GLY A 363 -35.33 27.33 8.82
C GLY A 363 -33.89 27.56 8.41
N ARG A 364 -33.05 27.86 9.42
CA ARG A 364 -31.61 28.17 9.33
C ARG A 364 -30.79 26.92 8.94
N PRO A 365 -29.67 27.05 8.21
CA PRO A 365 -28.69 25.98 8.14
C PRO A 365 -27.85 25.94 9.42
N SER A 366 -27.81 24.77 10.07
CA SER A 366 -26.88 24.44 11.14
C SER A 366 -25.53 24.07 10.56
N THR A 367 -24.51 24.87 10.85
CA THR A 367 -23.11 24.52 10.69
C THR A 367 -22.69 23.60 11.84
N GLY A 368 -22.01 22.51 11.51
CA GLY A 368 -21.27 21.73 12.49
C GLY A 368 -20.97 20.32 12.06
N ARG A 369 -19.70 20.06 11.72
CA ARG A 369 -18.95 19.02 12.42
C ARG A 369 -17.44 19.27 12.25
N ALA A 370 -16.75 19.22 13.38
CA ALA A 370 -15.32 19.37 13.53
C ALA A 370 -14.57 18.23 12.81
N GLY A 371 -13.48 18.59 12.15
CA GLY A 371 -12.56 17.67 11.49
C GLY A 371 -11.81 16.81 12.50
N GLU A 372 -11.70 15.53 12.18
CA GLU A 372 -10.55 14.73 12.56
C GLU A 372 -9.49 15.00 11.48
N ASP A 373 -8.33 15.54 11.88
CA ASP A 373 -7.21 15.83 11.00
C ASP A 373 -6.60 14.52 10.49
N ALA A 374 -7.18 13.98 9.42
CA ALA A 374 -6.54 12.95 8.63
C ALA A 374 -5.65 13.65 7.60
N ILE A 375 -4.34 13.64 7.84
CA ILE A 375 -3.34 14.08 6.86
C ILE A 375 -3.30 13.02 5.76
N ALA A 376 -3.96 13.30 4.63
CA ALA A 376 -3.87 12.47 3.44
C ALA A 376 -2.59 12.86 2.67
N LEU A 377 -1.56 12.02 2.77
CA LEU A 377 -0.36 12.11 1.93
C LEU A 377 -0.64 11.34 0.63
N SER A 378 -0.68 12.05 -0.49
CA SER A 378 -0.68 11.45 -1.83
C SER A 378 0.75 11.43 -2.36
N LEU A 379 1.24 10.22 -2.68
CA LEU A 379 2.57 10.00 -3.23
C LEU A 379 2.41 9.57 -4.69
N ASP A 380 2.81 10.41 -5.64
CA ASP A 380 2.86 10.04 -7.06
C ASP A 380 4.21 9.34 -7.33
N LEU A 381 4.19 8.01 -7.40
CA LEU A 381 5.34 7.20 -7.80
C LEU A 381 5.28 6.97 -9.31
N ALA A 382 6.26 7.49 -10.05
CA ALA A 382 6.44 7.14 -11.45
C ALA A 382 7.00 5.70 -11.52
N LEU A 383 6.21 4.80 -12.12
CA LEU A 383 6.50 3.37 -12.23
C LEU A 383 7.77 3.08 -13.05
N ASP A 384 8.85 2.74 -12.34
CA ASP A 384 9.85 1.75 -12.75
C ASP A 384 10.52 1.12 -11.50
N THR A 385 9.81 1.10 -10.38
CA THR A 385 10.30 0.61 -9.08
C THR A 385 9.67 -0.74 -8.76
N ASP A 386 10.50 -1.73 -8.43
CA ASP A 386 10.04 -3.08 -8.11
C ASP A 386 9.23 -3.09 -6.81
N THR A 387 8.29 -4.03 -6.70
CA THR A 387 7.35 -4.08 -5.56
C THR A 387 8.05 -4.22 -4.20
N ASP A 388 9.22 -4.88 -4.18
CA ASP A 388 10.03 -5.06 -2.98
C ASP A 388 10.60 -3.73 -2.46
N ASP A 389 10.99 -2.81 -3.35
CA ASP A 389 11.51 -1.49 -2.97
C ASP A 389 10.41 -0.60 -2.39
N VAL A 390 9.19 -0.71 -2.91
CA VAL A 390 8.01 0.00 -2.36
C VAL A 390 7.69 -0.51 -0.95
N GLU A 391 7.78 -1.81 -0.71
CA GLU A 391 7.59 -2.37 0.62
C GLU A 391 8.67 -1.93 1.61
N GLU A 392 9.92 -1.84 1.18
CA GLU A 392 11.02 -1.37 2.00
C GLU A 392 10.87 0.11 2.34
N LEU A 393 10.48 0.94 1.37
CA LEU A 393 10.16 2.36 1.58
C LEU A 393 9.01 2.54 2.59
N VAL A 394 7.92 1.77 2.45
CA VAL A 394 6.77 1.83 3.37
C VAL A 394 7.15 1.35 4.78
N ARG A 395 8.02 0.33 4.91
CA ARG A 395 8.56 -0.10 6.21
C ARG A 395 9.47 0.97 6.84
N GLY A 396 10.30 1.63 6.05
CA GLY A 396 11.15 2.74 6.49
C GLY A 396 10.32 3.90 7.02
N LEU A 397 9.33 4.35 6.26
CA LEU A 397 8.39 5.41 6.65
C LEU A 397 7.62 5.08 7.93
N ARG A 398 7.14 3.83 8.08
CA ARG A 398 6.47 3.40 9.31
C ARG A 398 7.39 3.41 10.53
N ARG A 399 8.67 3.03 10.39
CA ARG A 399 9.63 3.09 11.51
C ARG A 399 9.92 4.53 11.91
N ALA A 400 10.16 5.40 10.95
CA ALA A 400 10.47 6.81 11.21
C ALA A 400 9.31 7.52 11.96
N LEU A 401 8.06 7.31 11.51
CA LEU A 401 6.87 7.86 12.18
C LEU A 401 6.69 7.34 13.61
N VAL A 402 7.02 6.07 13.87
CA VAL A 402 6.91 5.49 15.22
C VAL A 402 8.01 6.01 16.15
N ASP A 403 9.23 6.17 15.66
CA ASP A 403 10.34 6.73 16.44
C ASP A 403 10.11 8.22 16.77
N GLU A 404 9.53 8.99 15.85
CA GLU A 404 9.18 10.40 16.06
C GLU A 404 8.08 10.54 17.13
N MET A 405 7.04 9.71 17.07
CA MET A 405 5.98 9.71 18.09
C MET A 405 6.44 9.28 19.49
N LEU A 406 7.50 8.47 19.58
CA LEU A 406 8.08 8.03 20.86
C LEU A 406 9.10 9.02 21.42
N SER A 407 9.64 9.91 20.58
CA SER A 407 10.66 10.90 20.99
C SER A 407 10.07 12.17 21.61
N ASP A 408 8.76 12.41 21.45
CA ASP A 408 8.04 13.57 22.02
C ASP A 408 7.50 13.33 23.45
N GLU A 409 7.74 12.16 24.05
CA GLU A 409 7.28 11.82 25.42
C GLU A 409 8.34 12.01 26.54
N ASP A 410 9.55 12.50 26.25
CA ASP A 410 10.59 12.90 27.22
C ASP A 410 10.76 14.44 27.31
#